data_AF-A0A9E1EPS0-F1
#
_entry.id   AF-A0A9E1EPS0-F1
#
_cell.length_a   1.000
_cell.length_b   1.000
_cell.length_c   1.000
_cell.angle_alpha   90.00
_cell.angle_beta   90.00
_cell.angle_gamma   90.00
#
_symmetry.space_group_name_H-M   'P 1'
#
loop_
_entity.id
_entity.type
_entity.pdbx_description
1 polymer ?
#
loop_
_entity_poly.entity_id
_entity_poly.type
_entity_poly.pdbx_seq_one_letter_code
_entity_poly.pdbx_strand_id
1 'polypeptide(L)'
;MQGVKEKALELLASGKAQRMLGWKTGEFFYDLTPGVFESAEEVEREFEYGVFAGANLSKYCIAESKKDGVTAVFLKPCDTYSFVQLLKEYKVKREKVYIVGVQCDGMCDMEKIRAAGISGATAVSEDGDTLKISTIYGEETMKKADALLLKCKTCKSKKLVIFDELLGEQGEDCPESHRFDEVERLEAMSPEERFSFWRGELSRCIRCNACRNVCPACTCETCVFDNHNLGTDNKAAASDFEENFFHIIRAFHVTSRCTDCGECSRVCPQHIPLHLLNRKFIKDTNELYGTYQAGADLDSRPPLMDFRKDDCEPSVVYERGGAKG
;
A
#
# COMPACT_ATOMS: atom_id res chain seq x y z
N MET A 1 -18.86 3.73 12.92
CA MET A 1 -18.69 2.94 11.68
C MET A 1 -19.45 3.62 10.55
N GLN A 2 -18.81 3.85 9.39
CA GLN A 2 -19.32 4.66 8.26
C GLN A 2 -20.40 3.96 7.39
N GLY A 3 -21.17 3.03 7.96
CA GLY A 3 -22.22 2.32 7.21
C GLY A 3 -21.71 1.39 6.10
N VAL A 4 -20.45 0.92 6.18
CA VAL A 4 -19.78 0.19 5.09
C VAL A 4 -20.45 -1.17 4.83
N LYS A 5 -20.82 -1.90 5.89
CA LYS A 5 -21.48 -3.21 5.75
C LYS A 5 -22.89 -3.07 5.21
N GLU A 6 -23.62 -2.06 5.68
CA GLU A 6 -24.96 -1.71 5.22
C GLU A 6 -24.95 -1.36 3.73
N LYS A 7 -23.97 -0.55 3.28
CA LYS A 7 -23.78 -0.24 1.86
C LYS A 7 -23.45 -1.49 1.03
N ALA A 8 -22.68 -2.43 1.57
CA ALA A 8 -22.38 -3.69 0.87
C ALA A 8 -23.67 -4.50 0.62
N LEU A 9 -24.51 -4.64 1.64
CA LEU A 9 -25.81 -5.32 1.54
C LEU A 9 -26.75 -4.62 0.56
N GLU A 10 -26.81 -3.28 0.59
CA GLU A 10 -27.61 -2.48 -0.34
C GLU A 10 -27.19 -2.69 -1.80
N LEU A 11 -25.89 -2.70 -2.09
CA LEU A 11 -25.37 -2.87 -3.46
C LEU A 11 -25.63 -4.26 -4.04
N LEU A 12 -25.58 -5.30 -3.21
CA LEU A 12 -25.97 -6.65 -3.60
C LEU A 12 -27.49 -6.77 -3.81
N ALA A 13 -28.29 -6.27 -2.85
CA ALA A 13 -29.75 -6.36 -2.91
C ALA A 13 -30.36 -5.60 -4.09
N SER A 14 -29.76 -4.47 -4.47
CA SER A 14 -30.18 -3.68 -5.64
C SER A 14 -29.75 -4.28 -6.98
N GLY A 15 -28.88 -5.29 -6.99
CA GLY A 15 -28.31 -5.88 -8.21
C GLY A 15 -27.28 -4.98 -8.91
N LYS A 16 -26.90 -3.85 -8.30
CA LYS A 16 -25.91 -2.91 -8.83
C LYS A 16 -24.51 -3.52 -8.91
N ALA A 17 -24.23 -4.49 -8.04
CA ALA A 17 -23.07 -5.37 -8.14
C ALA A 17 -23.50 -6.83 -7.99
N GLN A 18 -22.79 -7.73 -8.67
CA GLN A 18 -22.99 -9.17 -8.56
C GLN A 18 -22.15 -9.78 -7.43
N ARG A 19 -21.16 -9.04 -6.92
CA ARG A 19 -20.27 -9.44 -5.83
C ARG A 19 -19.61 -8.22 -5.21
N MET A 20 -19.17 -8.39 -3.96
CA MET A 20 -18.47 -7.38 -3.18
C MET A 20 -17.02 -7.79 -2.95
N LEU A 21 -16.10 -6.85 -3.05
CA LEU A 21 -14.71 -6.97 -2.62
C LEU A 21 -14.51 -6.07 -1.40
N GLY A 22 -14.17 -6.69 -0.26
CA GLY A 22 -14.04 -6.04 1.04
C GLY A 22 -13.01 -6.73 1.91
N TRP A 23 -13.21 -6.69 3.22
CA TRP A 23 -12.39 -7.41 4.19
C TRP A 23 -13.23 -8.41 4.97
N LYS A 24 -12.61 -9.52 5.37
CA LYS A 24 -13.15 -10.47 6.34
C LYS A 24 -12.15 -10.75 7.43
N THR A 25 -12.67 -11.16 8.58
CA THR A 25 -11.85 -11.60 9.72
C THR A 25 -11.06 -12.85 9.35
N GLY A 26 -9.75 -12.78 9.54
CA GLY A 26 -8.83 -13.91 9.44
C GLY A 26 -8.84 -14.77 10.70
N GLU A 27 -7.65 -15.19 11.15
CA GLU A 27 -7.50 -15.97 12.37
C GLU A 27 -7.85 -15.15 13.63
N PHE A 28 -7.45 -13.88 13.64
CA PHE A 28 -7.71 -12.95 14.73
C PHE A 28 -8.62 -11.79 14.27
N PHE A 29 -9.33 -11.17 15.21
CA PHE A 29 -10.24 -10.04 14.93
C PHE A 29 -9.54 -8.82 14.29
N TYR A 30 -8.22 -8.68 14.51
CA TYR A 30 -7.39 -7.62 13.93
C TYR A 30 -6.74 -8.02 12.60
N ASP A 31 -6.90 -9.27 12.15
CA ASP A 31 -6.36 -9.75 10.88
C ASP A 31 -7.41 -9.65 9.77
N LEU A 32 -7.75 -8.42 9.39
CA LEU A 32 -8.71 -8.20 8.31
C LEU A 32 -8.05 -8.45 6.95
N THR A 33 -8.49 -9.52 6.28
CA THR A 33 -7.94 -9.98 5.00
C THR A 33 -8.88 -9.65 3.84
N PRO A 34 -8.37 -9.29 2.65
CA PRO A 34 -9.19 -9.09 1.47
C PRO A 34 -10.04 -10.32 1.13
N GLY A 35 -11.34 -10.12 0.90
CA GLY A 35 -12.30 -11.18 0.60
C GLY A 35 -13.32 -10.75 -0.45
N VAL A 36 -13.80 -11.73 -1.23
CA VAL A 36 -14.90 -11.55 -2.19
C VAL A 36 -16.14 -12.24 -1.62
N PHE A 37 -17.28 -11.57 -1.71
CA PHE A 37 -18.58 -12.03 -1.19
C PHE A 37 -19.59 -11.98 -2.32
N GLU A 38 -20.31 -13.07 -2.56
CA GLU A 38 -21.24 -13.22 -3.67
C GLU A 38 -22.72 -13.20 -3.21
N SER A 39 -22.97 -13.17 -1.90
CA SER A 39 -24.32 -13.11 -1.35
C SER A 39 -24.43 -12.21 -0.11
N ALA A 40 -25.67 -11.78 0.19
CA ALA A 40 -25.95 -11.00 1.39
C ALA A 40 -25.64 -11.81 2.67
N GLU A 41 -25.92 -13.11 2.68
CA GLU A 41 -25.62 -13.97 3.81
C GLU A 41 -24.10 -14.07 4.08
N GLU A 42 -23.28 -14.11 3.04
CA GLU A 42 -21.82 -14.08 3.18
C GLU A 42 -21.34 -12.74 3.76
N VAL A 43 -21.92 -11.63 3.29
CA VAL A 43 -21.61 -10.30 3.84
C VAL A 43 -22.03 -10.21 5.31
N GLU A 44 -23.22 -10.68 5.67
CA GLU A 44 -23.66 -10.68 7.07
C GLU A 44 -22.74 -11.52 7.97
N ARG A 45 -22.31 -12.69 7.49
CA ARG A 45 -21.50 -13.64 8.25
C ARG A 45 -20.03 -13.23 8.38
N GLU A 46 -19.41 -12.79 7.30
CA GLU A 46 -17.94 -12.70 7.20
C GLU A 46 -17.39 -11.30 6.94
N PHE A 47 -18.19 -10.39 6.37
CA PHE A 47 -17.71 -9.05 6.03
C PHE A 47 -17.49 -8.22 7.29
N GLU A 48 -16.29 -7.63 7.36
CA GLU A 48 -15.85 -6.81 8.49
C GLU A 48 -15.13 -5.56 7.98
N TYR A 49 -15.38 -4.42 8.63
CA TYR A 49 -14.65 -3.18 8.37
C TYR A 49 -14.46 -2.41 9.67
N GLY A 50 -13.20 -2.14 9.99
CA GLY A 50 -12.82 -1.37 11.18
C GLY A 50 -11.40 -0.85 11.07
N VAL A 51 -10.84 -0.41 12.20
CA VAL A 51 -9.51 0.22 12.28
C VAL A 51 -8.37 -0.69 11.79
N PHE A 52 -8.60 -1.99 11.64
CA PHE A 52 -7.61 -2.94 11.11
C PHE A 52 -7.77 -3.25 9.62
N ALA A 53 -8.67 -2.58 8.89
CA ALA A 53 -8.88 -2.74 7.44
C ALA A 53 -7.75 -2.10 6.60
N GLY A 54 -6.49 -2.35 6.99
CA GLY A 54 -5.29 -1.72 6.44
C GLY A 54 -4.91 -2.19 5.04
N ALA A 55 -5.33 -3.40 4.64
CA ALA A 55 -5.00 -3.98 3.34
C ALA A 55 -5.59 -3.15 2.19
N ASN A 56 -4.81 -3.01 1.11
CA ASN A 56 -5.23 -2.29 -0.09
C ASN A 56 -5.94 -3.25 -1.06
N LEU A 57 -7.19 -2.93 -1.42
CA LEU A 57 -8.02 -3.81 -2.24
C LEU A 57 -7.79 -3.68 -3.75
N SER A 58 -7.15 -2.59 -4.22
CA SER A 58 -7.05 -2.26 -5.65
C SER A 58 -6.43 -3.37 -6.50
N LYS A 59 -5.43 -4.09 -5.97
CA LYS A 59 -4.77 -5.20 -6.68
C LYS A 59 -5.73 -6.36 -6.96
N TYR A 60 -6.64 -6.65 -6.05
CA TYR A 60 -7.58 -7.74 -6.17
C TYR A 60 -8.63 -7.46 -7.26
N CYS A 61 -8.88 -6.18 -7.58
CA CYS A 61 -9.72 -5.79 -8.71
C CYS A 61 -9.21 -6.30 -10.07
N ILE A 62 -7.91 -6.63 -10.21
CA ILE A 62 -7.37 -7.18 -11.47
C ILE A 62 -8.07 -8.50 -11.80
N ALA A 63 -8.12 -9.43 -10.85
CA ALA A 63 -8.76 -10.73 -11.06
C ALA A 63 -10.28 -10.57 -11.20
N GLU A 64 -10.88 -9.75 -10.35
CA GLU A 64 -12.34 -9.53 -10.36
C GLU A 64 -12.83 -8.85 -11.64
N SER A 65 -12.05 -7.97 -12.25
CA SER A 65 -12.40 -7.31 -13.52
C SER A 65 -12.39 -8.24 -14.73
N LYS A 66 -11.83 -9.46 -14.60
CA LYS A 66 -11.86 -10.48 -15.65
C LYS A 66 -13.14 -11.32 -15.63
N LYS A 67 -13.92 -11.25 -14.54
CA LYS A 67 -15.15 -12.03 -14.35
C LYS A 67 -16.37 -11.34 -14.99
N ASP A 68 -17.47 -12.08 -15.12
CA ASP A 68 -18.75 -11.55 -15.60
C ASP A 68 -19.53 -10.83 -14.51
N GLY A 69 -20.26 -9.79 -14.89
CA GLY A 69 -20.87 -8.84 -13.95
C GLY A 69 -19.91 -7.79 -13.39
N VAL A 70 -20.43 -6.95 -12.51
CA VAL A 70 -19.77 -5.84 -11.82
C VAL A 70 -19.41 -6.28 -10.41
N THR A 71 -18.18 -6.02 -10.00
CA THR A 71 -17.72 -6.17 -8.61
C THR A 71 -17.75 -4.81 -7.94
N ALA A 72 -18.50 -4.66 -6.85
CA ALA A 72 -18.38 -3.47 -6.01
C ALA A 72 -17.19 -3.61 -5.06
N VAL A 73 -16.46 -2.52 -4.81
CA VAL A 73 -15.26 -2.50 -3.97
C VAL A 73 -15.21 -1.26 -3.09
N PHE A 74 -14.78 -1.42 -1.85
CA PHE A 74 -14.54 -0.32 -0.93
C PHE A 74 -13.08 0.14 -1.00
N LEU A 75 -12.83 1.38 -1.46
CA LEU A 75 -11.48 1.90 -1.61
C LEU A 75 -11.24 3.06 -0.65
N LYS A 76 -10.19 2.92 0.17
CA LYS A 76 -9.63 4.02 0.97
C LYS A 76 -8.83 4.96 0.06
N PRO A 77 -8.42 6.17 0.52
CA PRO A 77 -7.62 7.10 -0.27
C PRO A 77 -6.41 6.43 -0.94
N CYS A 78 -5.55 5.74 -0.19
CA CYS A 78 -4.39 5.06 -0.77
C CYS A 78 -4.75 3.95 -1.78
N ASP A 79 -5.94 3.34 -1.65
CA ASP A 79 -6.44 2.33 -2.58
C ASP A 79 -6.93 2.97 -3.88
N THR A 80 -7.57 4.14 -3.82
CA THR A 80 -8.02 4.87 -5.02
C THR A 80 -6.86 5.28 -5.92
N TYR A 81 -5.75 5.78 -5.36
CA TYR A 81 -4.55 6.07 -6.14
C TYR A 81 -4.00 4.80 -6.81
N SER A 82 -3.89 3.71 -6.06
CA SER A 82 -3.45 2.42 -6.63
C SER A 82 -4.39 1.92 -7.73
N PHE A 83 -5.70 2.13 -7.58
CA PHE A 83 -6.68 1.76 -8.59
C PHE A 83 -6.55 2.59 -9.87
N VAL A 84 -6.39 3.92 -9.75
CA VAL A 84 -6.13 4.80 -10.92
C VAL A 84 -4.85 4.39 -11.64
N GLN A 85 -3.79 4.06 -10.89
CA GLN A 85 -2.56 3.56 -11.49
C GLN A 85 -2.78 2.25 -12.27
N LEU A 86 -3.60 1.33 -11.74
CA LEU A 86 -3.96 0.09 -12.44
C LEU A 86 -4.81 0.33 -13.70
N LEU A 87 -5.71 1.33 -13.67
CA LEU A 87 -6.47 1.74 -14.86
C LEU A 87 -5.54 2.26 -15.95
N LYS A 88 -4.60 3.13 -15.58
CA LYS A 88 -3.61 3.72 -16.49
C LYS A 88 -2.69 2.68 -17.13
N GLU A 89 -2.43 1.59 -16.42
CA GLU A 89 -1.68 0.42 -16.91
C GLU A 89 -2.56 -0.63 -17.61
N TYR A 90 -3.84 -0.34 -17.84
CA TYR A 90 -4.83 -1.22 -18.48
C TYR A 90 -4.97 -2.58 -17.78
N LYS A 91 -4.72 -2.64 -16.47
CA LYS A 91 -4.79 -3.88 -15.67
C LYS A 91 -6.19 -4.17 -15.13
N VAL A 92 -7.05 -3.17 -15.08
CA VAL A 92 -8.43 -3.27 -14.60
C VAL A 92 -9.35 -2.67 -15.65
N LYS A 93 -10.49 -3.33 -15.89
CA LYS A 93 -11.59 -2.81 -16.71
C LYS A 93 -12.50 -1.95 -15.83
N ARG A 94 -12.57 -0.64 -16.08
CA ARG A 94 -13.30 0.30 -15.21
C ARG A 94 -14.78 -0.03 -15.10
N GLU A 95 -15.39 -0.45 -16.19
CA GLU A 95 -16.80 -0.83 -16.31
C GLU A 95 -17.18 -2.09 -15.53
N LYS A 96 -16.18 -2.88 -15.11
CA LYS A 96 -16.37 -4.11 -14.31
C LYS A 96 -16.30 -3.87 -12.81
N VAL A 97 -16.07 -2.63 -12.37
CA VAL A 97 -15.85 -2.30 -10.97
C VAL A 97 -16.72 -1.11 -10.57
N TYR A 98 -17.49 -1.28 -9.50
CA TYR A 98 -18.25 -0.22 -8.84
C TYR A 98 -17.52 0.25 -7.58
N ILE A 99 -17.10 1.50 -7.51
CA ILE A 99 -16.19 1.96 -6.46
C ILE A 99 -16.96 2.75 -5.41
N VAL A 100 -16.95 2.25 -4.17
CA VAL A 100 -17.36 3.03 -3.00
C VAL A 100 -16.09 3.59 -2.35
N GLY A 101 -15.88 4.89 -2.49
CA GLY A 101 -14.83 5.61 -1.78
C GLY A 101 -15.15 5.69 -0.30
N VAL A 102 -14.20 5.33 0.56
CA VAL A 102 -14.39 5.34 2.02
C VAL A 102 -13.43 6.33 2.65
N GLN A 103 -13.97 7.31 3.38
CA GLN A 103 -13.17 8.25 4.16
C GLN A 103 -12.25 7.49 5.12
N CYS A 104 -10.97 7.87 5.15
CA CYS A 104 -9.97 7.23 5.99
C CYS A 104 -9.18 8.29 6.76
N ASP A 105 -9.16 8.14 8.08
CA ASP A 105 -8.41 8.94 9.03
C ASP A 105 -7.20 8.19 9.62
N GLY A 106 -7.02 6.92 9.23
CA GLY A 106 -5.86 6.10 9.57
C GLY A 106 -6.25 4.70 10.03
N MET A 107 -5.44 3.71 9.68
CA MET A 107 -5.61 2.32 10.09
C MET A 107 -4.56 1.97 11.16
N CYS A 108 -4.94 1.11 12.10
CA CYS A 108 -4.18 0.75 13.28
C CYS A 108 -3.37 -0.54 13.12
N ASP A 109 -2.38 -0.68 13.98
CA ASP A 109 -1.45 -1.79 14.10
C ASP A 109 -1.59 -2.42 15.48
N MET A 110 -2.01 -3.68 15.54
CA MET A 110 -2.19 -4.39 16.81
C MET A 110 -0.87 -4.53 17.58
N GLU A 111 0.28 -4.55 16.89
CA GLU A 111 1.59 -4.61 17.55
C GLU A 111 1.91 -3.32 18.32
N LYS A 112 1.36 -2.17 17.91
CA LYS A 112 1.50 -0.92 18.66
C LYS A 112 0.67 -0.92 19.94
N ILE A 113 -0.52 -1.53 19.89
CA ILE A 113 -1.37 -1.74 21.07
C ILE A 113 -0.66 -2.67 22.06
N ARG A 114 -0.09 -3.78 21.58
CA ARG A 114 0.71 -4.71 22.40
C ARG A 114 1.94 -4.06 23.00
N ALA A 115 2.67 -3.26 22.21
CA ALA A 115 3.86 -2.55 22.66
C ALA A 115 3.56 -1.48 23.72
N ALA A 116 2.32 -0.99 23.80
CA ALA A 116 1.85 -0.10 24.87
C ALA A 116 1.55 -0.83 26.19
N GLY A 117 1.74 -2.16 26.25
CA GLY A 117 1.50 -2.97 27.44
C GLY A 117 0.09 -3.57 27.51
N ILE A 118 -0.77 -3.32 26.51
CA ILE A 118 -2.14 -3.84 26.48
C ILE A 118 -2.11 -5.26 25.92
N SER A 119 -2.27 -6.25 26.79
CA SER A 119 -2.24 -7.67 26.45
C SER A 119 -3.63 -8.32 26.51
N GLY A 120 -3.83 -9.41 25.77
CA GLY A 120 -5.08 -10.16 25.78
C GLY A 120 -6.29 -9.39 25.22
N ALA A 121 -6.06 -8.45 24.28
CA ALA A 121 -7.14 -7.77 23.56
C ALA A 121 -8.01 -8.78 22.79
N THR A 122 -9.33 -8.62 22.88
CA THR A 122 -10.36 -9.45 22.24
C THR A 122 -11.21 -8.68 21.24
N ALA A 123 -11.28 -7.36 21.39
CA ALA A 123 -11.94 -6.45 20.45
C ALA A 123 -11.34 -5.05 20.57
N VAL A 124 -11.40 -4.28 19.47
CA VAL A 124 -11.06 -2.86 19.48
C VAL A 124 -12.14 -2.11 18.71
N SER A 125 -12.66 -1.06 19.32
CA SER A 125 -13.61 -0.15 18.70
C SER A 125 -13.10 1.28 18.79
N GLU A 126 -13.65 2.13 17.93
CA GLU A 126 -13.27 3.54 17.83
C GLU A 126 -14.36 4.43 18.43
N ASP A 127 -13.92 5.41 19.22
CA ASP A 127 -14.74 6.49 19.77
C ASP A 127 -13.99 7.83 19.55
N GLY A 128 -14.20 8.42 18.37
CA GLY A 128 -13.45 9.58 17.91
C GLY A 128 -11.95 9.28 17.82
N ASP A 129 -11.13 10.08 18.50
CA ASP A 129 -9.67 9.90 18.54
C ASP A 129 -9.19 8.84 19.56
N THR A 130 -10.12 8.18 20.25
CA THR A 130 -9.83 7.17 21.28
C THR A 130 -10.18 5.77 20.78
N LEU A 131 -9.29 4.81 21.00
CA LEU A 131 -9.58 3.39 20.86
C LEU A 131 -10.06 2.82 22.19
N LYS A 132 -11.20 2.15 22.18
CA LYS A 132 -11.70 1.32 23.28
C LYS A 132 -11.30 -0.12 23.03
N ILE A 133 -10.51 -0.67 23.93
CA ILE A 133 -9.90 -1.99 23.78
C ILE A 133 -10.46 -2.90 24.84
N SER A 134 -11.27 -3.88 24.44
CA SER A 134 -11.72 -4.94 25.33
C SER A 134 -10.59 -5.97 25.46
N THR A 135 -10.24 -6.32 26.69
CA THR A 135 -9.26 -7.35 26.99
C THR A 135 -9.87 -8.43 27.87
N ILE A 136 -9.19 -9.57 28.00
CA ILE A 136 -9.56 -10.60 28.99
C ILE A 136 -9.46 -10.12 30.45
N TYR A 137 -8.82 -8.96 30.70
CA TYR A 137 -8.61 -8.37 32.03
C TYR A 137 -9.52 -7.18 32.33
N GLY A 138 -10.28 -6.69 31.35
CA GLY A 138 -11.11 -5.48 31.46
C GLY A 138 -11.04 -4.59 30.23
N GLU A 139 -11.49 -3.35 30.36
CA GLU A 139 -11.43 -2.35 29.30
C GLU A 139 -10.22 -1.44 29.47
N GLU A 140 -9.52 -1.21 28.36
CA GLU A 140 -8.40 -0.29 28.25
C GLU A 140 -8.70 0.76 27.18
N THR A 141 -8.01 1.90 27.24
CA THR A 141 -8.13 2.95 26.23
C THR A 141 -6.77 3.47 25.79
N MET A 142 -6.68 3.89 24.54
CA MET A 142 -5.49 4.58 24.04
C MET A 142 -5.85 5.56 22.92
N LYS A 143 -4.99 6.53 22.64
CA LYS A 143 -5.18 7.41 21.49
C LYS A 143 -4.97 6.64 20.20
N LYS A 144 -5.84 6.82 19.22
CA LYS A 144 -5.73 6.20 17.90
C LYS A 144 -4.40 6.52 17.22
N ALA A 145 -3.94 7.77 17.33
CA ALA A 145 -2.67 8.24 16.77
C ALA A 145 -1.46 7.39 17.20
N ASP A 146 -1.49 6.84 18.42
CA ASP A 146 -0.40 6.04 18.97
C ASP A 146 -0.38 4.62 18.38
N ALA A 147 -1.56 4.11 17.98
CA ALA A 147 -1.74 2.79 17.38
C ALA A 147 -1.66 2.77 15.84
N LEU A 148 -1.52 3.91 15.15
CA LEU A 148 -1.52 3.94 13.69
C LEU A 148 -0.41 3.09 13.06
N LEU A 149 -0.75 2.45 11.93
CA LEU A 149 0.21 1.85 11.01
C LEU A 149 1.24 2.90 10.56
N LEU A 150 2.48 2.47 10.36
CA LEU A 150 3.57 3.35 9.89
C LEU A 150 3.21 4.11 8.59
N LYS A 151 2.55 3.44 7.64
CA LYS A 151 2.06 4.05 6.39
C LYS A 151 1.01 5.14 6.62
N CYS A 152 0.24 5.05 7.70
CA CYS A 152 -0.82 6.00 8.05
C CYS A 152 -0.26 7.21 8.82
N LYS A 153 0.77 7.02 9.66
CA LYS A 153 1.46 8.13 10.36
C LYS A 153 2.07 9.15 9.41
N THR A 154 2.52 8.71 8.24
CA THR A 154 3.12 9.55 7.19
C THR A 154 2.28 9.55 5.91
N CYS A 155 0.96 9.49 6.05
CA CYS A 155 0.06 9.39 4.90
C CYS A 155 0.13 10.66 4.03
N LYS A 156 0.40 10.50 2.73
CA LYS A 156 0.51 11.63 1.79
C LYS A 156 -0.80 12.40 1.58
N SER A 157 -1.94 11.75 1.74
CA SER A 157 -3.24 12.31 1.36
C SER A 157 -4.40 11.49 1.91
N LYS A 158 -5.44 12.17 2.39
CA LYS A 158 -6.75 11.60 2.69
C LYS A 158 -7.74 11.77 1.54
N LYS A 159 -7.33 12.44 0.45
CA LYS A 159 -8.15 12.68 -0.75
C LYS A 159 -8.42 11.39 -1.51
N LEU A 160 -9.68 11.14 -1.86
CA LEU A 160 -10.07 10.07 -2.77
C LEU A 160 -10.02 10.57 -4.22
N VAL A 161 -9.33 9.87 -5.11
CA VAL A 161 -9.14 10.34 -6.50
C VAL A 161 -10.07 9.69 -7.53
N ILE A 162 -10.76 8.61 -7.15
CA ILE A 162 -11.77 7.96 -7.99
C ILE A 162 -12.79 7.22 -7.12
N PHE A 163 -14.08 7.42 -7.39
CA PHE A 163 -15.19 6.67 -6.80
C PHE A 163 -16.48 6.92 -7.59
N ASP A 164 -17.45 6.02 -7.44
CA ASP A 164 -18.83 6.15 -7.94
C ASP A 164 -19.78 6.66 -6.84
N GLU A 165 -19.54 6.22 -5.60
CA GLU A 165 -20.22 6.68 -4.39
C GLU A 165 -19.20 6.98 -3.29
N LEU A 166 -19.52 7.92 -2.40
CA LEU A 166 -18.66 8.32 -1.29
C LEU A 166 -19.35 8.00 0.05
N LEU A 167 -18.63 7.33 0.95
CA LEU A 167 -18.99 7.16 2.36
C LEU A 167 -18.10 8.03 3.23
N GLY A 168 -18.71 8.98 3.92
CA GLY A 168 -18.01 10.00 4.71
C GLY A 168 -17.58 11.19 3.84
N GLU A 169 -16.45 11.79 4.20
CA GLU A 169 -15.92 13.00 3.57
C GLU A 169 -14.77 12.70 2.58
N GLN A 170 -14.61 13.59 1.60
CA GLN A 170 -13.63 13.45 0.51
C GLN A 170 -12.17 13.43 0.99
N GLY A 171 -11.88 14.11 2.11
CA GLY A 171 -10.53 14.34 2.61
C GLY A 171 -9.68 15.26 1.73
N GLU A 172 -8.52 15.64 2.25
CA GLU A 172 -7.58 16.56 1.59
C GLU A 172 -6.18 15.97 1.53
N ASP A 173 -5.31 16.59 0.74
CA ASP A 173 -3.89 16.25 0.73
C ASP A 173 -3.23 16.62 2.07
N CYS A 174 -2.22 15.86 2.46
CA CYS A 174 -1.47 16.10 3.70
C CYS A 174 -0.11 16.70 3.33
N PRO A 175 0.03 18.03 3.17
CA PRO A 175 1.31 18.64 2.79
C PRO A 175 2.39 18.37 3.84
N GLU A 176 2.03 18.42 5.12
CA GLU A 176 2.91 18.15 6.27
C GLU A 176 2.94 16.65 6.63
N SER A 177 2.96 15.75 5.63
CA SER A 177 2.93 14.32 5.91
C SER A 177 4.25 13.76 6.42
N HIS A 178 5.34 14.53 6.39
CA HIS A 178 6.69 14.11 6.81
C HIS A 178 7.14 12.78 6.18
N ARG A 179 6.66 12.50 4.95
CA ARG A 179 6.83 11.17 4.34
C ARG A 179 8.27 10.91 3.90
N PHE A 180 9.05 11.97 3.67
CA PHE A 180 10.42 11.89 3.18
C PHE A 180 11.48 12.09 4.28
N ASP A 181 11.11 12.44 5.52
CA ASP A 181 12.04 12.72 6.62
C ASP A 181 13.04 11.58 6.87
N GLU A 182 12.57 10.33 6.89
CA GLU A 182 13.45 9.16 7.03
C GLU A 182 14.36 8.95 5.80
N VAL A 183 13.92 9.34 4.61
CA VAL A 183 14.78 9.30 3.42
C VAL A 183 15.86 10.37 3.51
N GLU A 184 15.53 11.58 3.94
CA GLU A 184 16.48 12.67 4.15
C GLU A 184 17.51 12.32 5.24
N ARG A 185 17.07 11.68 6.33
CA ARG A 185 17.96 11.12 7.35
C ARG A 185 18.96 10.12 6.77
N LEU A 186 18.51 9.21 5.90
CA LEU A 186 19.38 8.25 5.21
C LEU A 186 20.29 8.91 4.17
N GLU A 187 19.85 9.98 3.51
CA GLU A 187 20.65 10.76 2.55
C GLU A 187 21.78 11.53 3.24
N ALA A 188 21.57 11.97 4.48
CA ALA A 188 22.57 12.67 5.28
C ALA A 188 23.66 11.74 5.86
N MET A 189 23.46 10.43 5.83
CA MET A 189 24.48 9.45 6.25
C MET A 189 25.66 9.41 5.27
N SER A 190 26.83 9.05 5.77
CA SER A 190 27.94 8.69 4.88
C SER A 190 27.58 7.48 4.01
N PRO A 191 28.24 7.30 2.84
CA PRO A 191 28.01 6.14 1.99
C PRO A 191 28.16 4.79 2.71
N GLU A 192 29.12 4.68 3.63
CA GLU A 192 29.38 3.46 4.40
C GLU A 192 28.30 3.18 5.45
N GLU A 193 27.84 4.20 6.17
CA GLU A 193 26.73 4.07 7.14
C GLU A 193 25.44 3.69 6.44
N ARG A 194 25.12 4.36 5.32
CA ARG A 194 23.92 4.06 4.52
C ARG A 194 23.97 2.66 3.93
N PHE A 195 25.13 2.22 3.46
CA PHE A 195 25.34 0.86 2.95
C PHE A 195 25.13 -0.17 4.08
N SER A 196 25.70 0.08 5.26
CA SER A 196 25.56 -0.78 6.43
C SER A 196 24.12 -0.88 6.93
N PHE A 197 23.39 0.24 6.94
CA PHE A 197 21.95 0.28 7.25
C PHE A 197 21.17 -0.65 6.31
N TRP A 198 21.31 -0.49 4.99
CA TRP A 198 20.59 -1.32 4.04
C TRP A 198 21.01 -2.78 4.10
N ARG A 199 22.30 -3.07 4.30
CA ARG A 199 22.77 -4.44 4.51
C ARG A 199 22.11 -5.09 5.72
N GLY A 200 22.00 -4.38 6.85
CA GLY A 200 21.36 -4.89 8.06
C GLY A 200 19.83 -5.04 7.95
N GLU A 201 19.16 -4.13 7.23
CA GLU A 201 17.72 -4.22 7.00
C GLU A 201 17.36 -5.37 6.05
N LEU A 202 18.09 -5.49 4.93
CA LEU A 202 17.78 -6.45 3.89
C LEU A 202 18.26 -7.87 4.21
N SER A 203 19.29 -8.04 5.05
CA SER A 203 19.76 -9.36 5.50
C SER A 203 18.72 -10.15 6.31
N ARG A 204 17.66 -9.49 6.82
CA ARG A 204 16.54 -10.16 7.49
C ARG A 204 15.52 -10.75 6.51
N CYS A 205 15.66 -10.50 5.21
CA CYS A 205 14.67 -10.93 4.23
C CYS A 205 14.64 -12.46 4.08
N ILE A 206 13.50 -13.07 4.41
CA ILE A 206 13.27 -14.52 4.24
C ILE A 206 12.70 -14.89 2.85
N ARG A 207 12.76 -13.97 1.88
CA ARG A 207 12.25 -14.14 0.51
C ARG A 207 10.80 -14.65 0.36
N CYS A 208 9.94 -14.43 1.36
CA CYS A 208 8.53 -14.86 1.33
C CYS A 208 7.67 -14.19 0.24
N ASN A 209 8.20 -13.18 -0.47
CA ASN A 209 7.53 -12.46 -1.56
C ASN A 209 6.20 -11.75 -1.21
N ALA A 210 5.79 -11.69 0.05
CA ALA A 210 4.58 -10.97 0.49
C ALA A 210 4.56 -9.52 -0.01
N CYS A 211 5.69 -8.80 0.10
CA CYS A 211 5.81 -7.42 -0.36
C CYS A 211 5.59 -7.24 -1.87
N ARG A 212 5.92 -8.24 -2.68
CA ARG A 212 5.62 -8.29 -4.12
C ARG A 212 4.15 -8.61 -4.35
N ASN A 213 3.65 -9.65 -3.68
CA ASN A 213 2.32 -10.19 -3.90
C ASN A 213 1.23 -9.19 -3.50
N VAL A 214 1.44 -8.37 -2.47
CA VAL A 214 0.48 -7.31 -2.08
C VAL A 214 0.55 -6.07 -2.97
N CYS A 215 1.68 -5.81 -3.64
CA CYS A 215 1.93 -4.52 -4.27
C CYS A 215 1.07 -4.30 -5.53
N PRO A 216 0.26 -3.22 -5.60
CA PRO A 216 -0.55 -2.91 -6.78
C PRO A 216 0.26 -2.56 -8.04
N ALA A 217 1.50 -2.07 -7.91
CA ALA A 217 2.37 -1.79 -9.05
C ALA A 217 3.09 -3.04 -9.60
N CYS A 218 3.07 -4.16 -8.87
CA CYS A 218 3.66 -5.43 -9.30
C CYS A 218 2.57 -6.36 -9.87
N THR A 219 2.28 -6.22 -11.16
CA THR A 219 1.16 -6.89 -11.86
C THR A 219 1.59 -7.79 -13.01
N CYS A 220 2.89 -8.07 -13.14
CA CYS A 220 3.41 -8.94 -14.19
C CYS A 220 2.80 -10.35 -14.06
N GLU A 221 2.30 -10.91 -15.16
CA GLU A 221 1.77 -12.28 -15.22
C GLU A 221 2.90 -13.31 -15.08
N THR A 222 4.07 -12.99 -15.63
CA THR A 222 5.30 -13.76 -15.45
C THR A 222 6.35 -12.86 -14.81
N CYS A 223 6.92 -13.31 -13.70
CA CYS A 223 7.96 -12.59 -12.97
C CYS A 223 9.30 -13.30 -13.19
N VAL A 224 10.35 -12.53 -13.50
CA VAL A 224 11.71 -13.06 -13.65
C VAL A 224 12.17 -13.82 -12.40
N PHE A 225 11.72 -13.39 -11.21
CA PHE A 225 12.05 -14.03 -9.95
C PHE A 225 11.25 -15.32 -9.65
N ASP A 226 10.25 -15.65 -10.47
CA ASP A 226 9.45 -16.89 -10.33
C ASP A 226 9.65 -17.82 -11.55
N ASN A 227 10.46 -17.43 -12.55
CA ASN A 227 10.60 -18.16 -13.80
C ASN A 227 12.02 -18.67 -14.01
N HIS A 228 12.29 -19.81 -13.38
CA HIS A 228 13.58 -20.50 -13.46
C HIS A 228 13.97 -20.91 -14.89
N ASN A 229 13.00 -21.01 -15.80
CA ASN A 229 13.23 -21.39 -17.20
C ASN A 229 13.81 -20.27 -18.06
N LEU A 230 13.85 -19.01 -17.58
CA LEU A 230 14.47 -17.91 -18.31
C LEU A 230 16.00 -18.00 -18.35
N GLY A 231 16.61 -18.87 -17.53
CA GLY A 231 18.07 -18.97 -17.42
C GLY A 231 18.72 -17.67 -16.91
N THR A 232 17.91 -16.74 -16.41
CA THR A 232 18.31 -15.50 -15.72
C THR A 232 18.48 -15.70 -14.23
N ASP A 233 18.09 -16.86 -13.71
CA ASP A 233 18.61 -17.35 -12.43
C ASP A 233 20.12 -17.45 -12.60
N ASN A 234 20.84 -16.57 -11.92
CA ASN A 234 22.22 -16.23 -12.22
C ASN A 234 23.12 -17.45 -12.51
N LYS A 235 23.98 -17.31 -13.53
CA LYS A 235 25.12 -18.21 -13.82
C LYS A 235 26.20 -18.24 -12.71
N ALA A 236 25.94 -17.67 -11.53
CA ALA A 236 26.79 -17.70 -10.37
C ALA A 236 25.92 -17.87 -9.12
N ALA A 237 26.40 -18.67 -8.16
CA ALA A 237 25.63 -19.12 -7.02
C ALA A 237 25.08 -17.96 -6.15
N ALA A 238 23.86 -18.20 -5.63
CA ALA A 238 23.22 -17.44 -4.57
C ALA A 238 24.20 -17.16 -3.41
N SER A 239 24.59 -15.91 -3.26
CA SER A 239 25.18 -15.40 -2.02
C SER A 239 24.17 -14.46 -1.38
N ASP A 240 24.23 -14.31 -0.05
CA ASP A 240 23.41 -13.36 0.71
C ASP A 240 23.43 -11.93 0.13
N PHE A 241 24.46 -11.59 -0.66
CA PHE A 241 24.57 -10.30 -1.35
C PHE A 241 23.59 -10.16 -2.52
N GLU A 242 23.40 -11.18 -3.35
CA GLU A 242 22.52 -11.10 -4.53
C GLU A 242 21.02 -11.10 -4.15
N GLU A 243 20.64 -11.74 -3.03
CA GLU A 243 19.28 -11.65 -2.51
C GLU A 243 18.89 -10.21 -2.13
N ASN A 244 19.86 -9.38 -1.71
CA ASN A 244 19.63 -7.95 -1.44
C ASN A 244 19.30 -7.15 -2.71
N PHE A 245 19.82 -7.55 -3.89
CA PHE A 245 19.53 -6.85 -5.14
C PHE A 245 18.07 -6.95 -5.57
N PHE A 246 17.35 -7.99 -5.13
CA PHE A 246 15.91 -8.09 -5.40
C PHE A 246 15.16 -6.83 -5.01
N HIS A 247 15.44 -6.27 -3.84
CA HIS A 247 14.71 -5.13 -3.31
C HIS A 247 15.00 -3.86 -4.12
N ILE A 248 16.25 -3.70 -4.54
CA ILE A 248 16.69 -2.60 -5.41
C ILE A 248 16.04 -2.74 -6.79
N ILE A 249 16.19 -3.89 -7.45
CA ILE A 249 15.60 -4.17 -8.78
C ILE A 249 14.08 -3.95 -8.75
N ARG A 250 13.40 -4.47 -7.72
CA ARG A 250 11.96 -4.28 -7.57
C ARG A 250 11.57 -2.81 -7.42
N ALA A 251 12.32 -2.05 -6.62
CA ALA A 251 12.05 -0.62 -6.43
C ALA A 251 12.26 0.17 -7.74
N PHE A 252 13.30 -0.15 -8.51
CA PHE A 252 13.50 0.39 -9.86
C PHE A 252 12.33 0.04 -10.79
N HIS A 253 11.90 -1.22 -10.84
CA HIS A 253 10.79 -1.64 -11.70
C HIS A 253 9.50 -0.86 -11.44
N VAL A 254 9.21 -0.50 -10.19
CA VAL A 254 7.99 0.25 -9.85
C VAL A 254 8.21 1.76 -9.77
N THR A 255 9.39 2.27 -10.13
CA THR A 255 9.64 3.71 -10.19
C THR A 255 8.66 4.37 -11.18
N SER A 256 8.16 5.56 -10.83
CA SER A 256 7.04 6.26 -11.52
C SER A 256 5.68 5.55 -11.53
N ARG A 257 5.55 4.36 -10.92
CA ARG A 257 4.30 3.59 -10.81
C ARG A 257 3.90 3.36 -9.35
N CYS A 258 4.83 3.45 -8.41
CA CYS A 258 4.55 3.32 -6.99
C CYS A 258 3.68 4.47 -6.48
N THR A 259 2.50 4.15 -5.96
CA THR A 259 1.56 5.13 -5.41
C THR A 259 1.82 5.49 -3.95
N ASP A 260 2.95 5.04 -3.37
CA ASP A 260 3.31 5.27 -1.96
C ASP A 260 2.22 4.79 -0.98
N CYS A 261 1.66 3.61 -1.22
CA CYS A 261 0.62 3.02 -0.36
C CYS A 261 1.17 2.27 0.87
N GLY A 262 2.48 2.04 0.94
CA GLY A 262 3.17 1.42 2.08
C GLY A 262 2.91 -0.08 2.29
N GLU A 263 2.12 -0.75 1.44
CA GLU A 263 1.77 -2.16 1.62
C GLU A 263 2.99 -3.08 1.67
N CYS A 264 4.04 -2.78 0.91
CA CYS A 264 5.25 -3.61 0.87
C CYS A 264 5.97 -3.72 2.21
N SER A 265 5.90 -2.68 3.06
CA SER A 265 6.43 -2.72 4.42
C SER A 265 5.42 -3.26 5.41
N ARG A 266 4.13 -2.94 5.24
CA ARG A 266 3.05 -3.42 6.11
C ARG A 266 3.01 -4.94 6.21
N VAL A 267 3.12 -5.63 5.08
CA VAL A 267 3.02 -7.10 5.03
C VAL A 267 4.35 -7.81 5.27
N CYS A 268 5.43 -7.10 5.54
CA CYS A 268 6.73 -7.73 5.74
C CYS A 268 6.81 -8.33 7.16
N PRO A 269 6.88 -9.66 7.32
CA PRO A 269 6.95 -10.28 8.65
C PRO A 269 8.28 -9.99 9.37
N GLN A 270 9.26 -9.44 8.66
CA GLN A 270 10.58 -9.06 9.18
C GLN A 270 10.71 -7.54 9.37
N HIS A 271 9.58 -6.83 9.25
CA HIS A 271 9.44 -5.39 9.43
C HIS A 271 10.44 -4.55 8.60
N ILE A 272 10.79 -5.01 7.41
CA ILE A 272 11.74 -4.32 6.53
C ILE A 272 11.07 -3.05 5.96
N PRO A 273 11.70 -1.86 6.08
CA PRO A 273 11.14 -0.57 5.66
C PRO A 273 11.30 -0.35 4.14
N LEU A 274 10.88 -1.32 3.32
CA LEU A 274 10.89 -1.28 1.85
C LEU A 274 10.21 -0.04 1.23
N HIS A 275 9.28 0.61 1.94
CA HIS A 275 8.70 1.88 1.51
C HIS A 275 9.76 2.99 1.38
N LEU A 276 10.84 2.98 2.18
CA LEU A 276 11.91 3.99 2.09
C LEU A 276 12.65 3.94 0.76
N LEU A 277 12.92 2.74 0.21
CA LEU A 277 13.47 2.62 -1.15
C LEU A 277 12.56 3.29 -2.18
N ASN A 278 11.25 3.01 -2.10
CA ASN A 278 10.28 3.56 -3.04
C ASN A 278 10.14 5.08 -2.89
N ARG A 279 10.14 5.59 -1.65
CA ARG A 279 10.08 7.02 -1.37
C ARG A 279 11.33 7.76 -1.84
N LYS A 280 12.52 7.14 -1.74
CA LYS A 280 13.73 7.67 -2.37
C LYS A 280 13.58 7.82 -3.88
N PHE A 281 13.09 6.80 -4.58
CA PHE A 281 12.82 6.92 -6.02
C PHE A 281 11.75 7.97 -6.34
N ILE A 282 10.70 8.09 -5.53
CA ILE A 282 9.68 9.14 -5.71
C ILE A 282 10.30 10.53 -5.52
N LYS A 283 11.09 10.73 -4.45
CA LYS A 283 11.77 12.00 -4.16
C LYS A 283 12.71 12.40 -5.29
N ASP A 284 13.59 11.50 -5.72
CA ASP A 284 14.49 11.75 -6.85
C ASP A 284 13.75 12.04 -8.15
N THR A 285 12.71 11.26 -8.45
CA THR A 285 11.92 11.48 -9.66
C THR A 285 11.28 12.86 -9.63
N ASN A 286 10.75 13.29 -8.49
CA ASN A 286 10.10 14.58 -8.36
C ASN A 286 11.07 15.76 -8.42
N GLU A 287 12.28 15.59 -7.88
CA GLU A 287 13.32 16.61 -7.94
C GLU A 287 13.93 16.75 -9.35
N LEU A 288 14.06 15.65 -10.09
CA LEU A 288 14.72 15.62 -11.40
C LEU A 288 13.77 15.91 -12.56
N TYR A 289 12.52 15.43 -12.50
CA TYR A 289 11.55 15.47 -13.62
C TYR A 289 10.29 16.28 -13.29
N GLY A 290 10.26 16.93 -12.11
CA GLY A 290 9.12 17.70 -11.62
C GLY A 290 8.10 16.86 -10.83
N THR A 291 7.23 17.55 -10.10
CA THR A 291 6.28 16.91 -9.17
C THR A 291 5.35 15.95 -9.90
N TYR A 292 5.40 14.68 -9.50
CA TYR A 292 4.53 13.63 -10.00
C TYR A 292 4.05 12.73 -8.85
N GLN A 293 2.79 12.29 -8.95
CA GLN A 293 2.21 11.32 -8.03
C GLN A 293 1.51 10.24 -8.83
N ALA A 294 2.06 9.02 -8.81
CA ALA A 294 1.45 7.88 -9.46
C ALA A 294 0.02 7.67 -8.94
N GLY A 295 -0.91 7.46 -9.88
CA GLY A 295 -2.32 7.27 -9.59
C GLY A 295 -3.09 8.52 -9.15
N ALA A 296 -2.53 9.73 -9.23
CA ALA A 296 -3.29 10.95 -8.90
C ALA A 296 -4.39 11.26 -9.92
N ASP A 297 -4.15 10.92 -11.19
CA ASP A 297 -5.04 11.12 -12.32
C ASP A 297 -4.70 10.12 -13.45
N LEU A 298 -5.51 10.12 -14.52
CA LEU A 298 -5.35 9.22 -15.67
C LEU A 298 -4.49 9.80 -16.81
N ASP A 299 -4.29 11.12 -16.83
CA ASP A 299 -3.78 11.86 -18.00
C ASP A 299 -2.28 12.14 -17.92
N SER A 300 -1.79 12.51 -16.74
CA SER A 300 -0.39 12.84 -16.45
C SER A 300 0.50 11.68 -16.88
N ARG A 301 1.59 11.90 -17.61
CA ARG A 301 2.48 10.80 -18.00
C ARG A 301 3.48 10.46 -16.88
N PRO A 302 3.78 9.17 -16.64
CA PRO A 302 4.86 8.80 -15.72
C PRO A 302 6.20 9.35 -16.21
N PRO A 303 7.05 9.94 -15.35
CA PRO A 303 8.31 10.54 -15.77
C PRO A 303 9.23 9.61 -16.57
N LEU A 304 9.34 8.33 -16.20
CA LEU A 304 10.14 7.35 -16.96
C LEU A 304 9.52 6.88 -18.29
N MET A 305 8.36 7.40 -18.66
CA MET A 305 7.65 7.13 -19.92
C MET A 305 7.30 8.42 -20.68
N ASP A 306 7.80 9.56 -20.22
CA ASP A 306 7.65 10.85 -20.88
C ASP A 306 9.05 11.39 -21.21
N PHE A 307 9.13 12.31 -22.17
CA PHE A 307 10.37 12.97 -22.53
C PHE A 307 10.12 14.47 -22.65
N ARG A 308 10.95 15.26 -21.97
CA ARG A 308 10.96 16.72 -22.07
C ARG A 308 12.35 17.20 -22.42
N LYS A 309 12.42 18.30 -23.17
CA LYS A 309 13.71 18.87 -23.62
C LYS A 309 14.52 19.49 -22.49
N ASP A 310 13.88 19.76 -21.36
CA ASP A 310 14.43 20.30 -20.13
C ASP A 310 14.64 19.22 -19.05
N ASP A 311 14.48 17.93 -19.39
CA ASP A 311 14.83 16.83 -18.49
C ASP A 311 16.32 16.89 -18.10
N CYS A 312 16.63 16.46 -16.88
CA CYS A 312 18.00 16.52 -16.37
C CYS A 312 18.98 15.69 -17.21
N GLU A 313 20.12 16.27 -17.53
CA GLU A 313 21.22 15.51 -18.15
C GLU A 313 21.75 14.44 -17.19
N PRO A 314 22.17 13.26 -17.69
CA PRO A 314 22.73 12.19 -16.86
C PRO A 314 23.93 12.65 -16.00
N SER A 315 24.61 13.73 -16.40
CA SER A 315 25.73 14.31 -15.66
C SER A 315 25.37 14.75 -14.24
N VAL A 316 24.12 15.14 -14.00
CA VAL A 316 23.60 15.57 -12.68
C VAL A 316 23.74 14.45 -11.63
N VAL A 317 23.73 13.18 -12.05
CA VAL A 317 23.86 12.02 -11.15
C VAL A 317 25.25 11.93 -10.53
N TYR A 318 26.30 12.33 -11.25
CA TYR A 318 27.68 12.29 -10.74
C TYR A 318 27.90 13.29 -9.61
N GLU A 319 27.24 14.46 -9.67
CA GLU A 319 27.34 15.49 -8.64
C GLU A 319 26.58 15.13 -7.36
N ARG A 320 25.43 14.45 -7.48
CA ARG A 320 24.62 13.99 -6.33
C ARG A 320 25.23 12.80 -5.58
N GLY A 321 26.05 11.99 -6.24
CA GLY A 321 26.68 10.79 -5.63
C GLY A 321 27.80 11.08 -4.65
N GLY A 322 28.18 12.36 -4.43
CA GLY A 322 29.32 12.74 -3.61
C GLY A 322 30.68 12.46 -4.25
N ALA A 323 30.70 11.95 -5.49
CA ALA A 323 31.91 11.83 -6.28
C ALA A 323 32.27 13.20 -6.88
N LYS A 324 32.85 14.08 -6.05
CA LYS A 324 33.72 15.11 -6.60
C LYS A 324 34.95 14.37 -7.11
N GLY A 325 35.15 14.38 -8.42
CA GLY A 325 36.41 13.93 -9.04
C GLY A 325 37.61 14.65 -8.47
#